data_AF-A0A7S1LLU0-F1
#
_entry.id   AF-A0A7S1LLU0-F1
#
_cell.length_a   1.000
_cell.length_b   1.000
_cell.length_c   1.000
_cell.angle_alpha   90.00
_cell.angle_beta   90.00
_cell.angle_gamma   90.00
#
_symmetry.space_group_name_H-M   'P 1'
#
loop_
_entity.id
_entity.type
_entity.pdbx_description
1 polymer ?
#
loop_
_entity_poly.entity_id
_entity_poly.type
_entity_poly.pdbx_seq_one_letter_code
_entity_poly.pdbx_strand_id
1 'polypeptide(L)'
;IAFMSKQREKRRPIYKQACREIIAFASVNLALFAWNPLAYIEIVLLPQVFAKVGIISINLPQHDGCPSPEEDKYNCSRNFTGPILNYFTCNNGYHTIHHMCPGMHWSILPREHARQVHPHIHRSLEQDNLLRYLFVTYVSPGGRVMYDGSPYKAPPPCEDEPWYSADVTETYSDGKAM
;
A
#
# COMPACT_ATOMS: atom_id res chain seq x y z
N ILE A 1 -3.52 -14.87 -12.78
CA ILE A 1 -4.16 -14.02 -11.74
C ILE A 1 -5.61 -13.79 -12.16
N ALA A 2 -6.58 -14.10 -11.31
CA ALA A 2 -8.01 -14.10 -11.62
C ALA A 2 -8.50 -12.79 -12.27
N PHE A 3 -8.05 -11.64 -11.75
CA PHE A 3 -8.35 -10.32 -12.31
C PHE A 3 -8.00 -10.20 -13.80
N MET A 4 -6.76 -10.52 -14.20
CA MET A 4 -6.32 -10.39 -15.59
C MET A 4 -7.02 -11.38 -16.52
N SER A 5 -7.37 -12.57 -16.03
CA SER A 5 -8.21 -13.52 -16.78
C SER A 5 -9.58 -12.90 -17.09
N LYS A 6 -10.20 -12.23 -16.12
CA LYS A 6 -11.48 -11.53 -16.31
C LYS A 6 -11.36 -10.32 -17.25
N GLN A 7 -10.29 -9.53 -17.15
CA GLN A 7 -10.07 -8.42 -18.09
C GLN A 7 -9.91 -8.93 -19.54
N ARG A 8 -9.25 -10.09 -19.72
CA ARG A 8 -9.15 -10.76 -21.03
C ARG A 8 -10.50 -11.24 -21.55
N GLU A 9 -11.30 -11.91 -20.73
CA GLU A 9 -12.66 -12.38 -21.09
C GLU A 9 -13.53 -11.21 -21.57
N LYS A 10 -13.47 -10.08 -20.87
CA LYS A 10 -14.17 -8.83 -21.23
C LYS A 10 -13.56 -8.06 -22.40
N ARG A 11 -12.46 -8.55 -22.99
CA ARG A 11 -11.71 -7.90 -24.08
C ARG A 11 -11.28 -6.46 -23.77
N ARG A 12 -11.04 -6.17 -22.49
CA ARG A 12 -10.66 -4.84 -22.03
C ARG A 12 -9.22 -4.47 -22.44
N PRO A 13 -8.96 -3.20 -22.80
CA PRO A 13 -7.64 -2.75 -23.27
C PRO A 13 -6.54 -2.93 -22.23
N ILE A 14 -6.86 -2.84 -20.93
CA ILE A 14 -5.88 -3.03 -19.84
C ILE A 14 -5.15 -4.37 -19.93
N TYR A 15 -5.81 -5.43 -20.41
CA TYR A 15 -5.16 -6.73 -20.55
C TYR A 15 -4.03 -6.69 -21.58
N LYS A 16 -4.28 -6.06 -22.73
CA LYS A 16 -3.26 -5.90 -23.79
C LYS A 16 -2.13 -4.98 -23.32
N GLN A 17 -2.45 -3.91 -22.61
CA GLN A 17 -1.47 -3.02 -22.01
C GLN A 17 -0.58 -3.76 -21.00
N ALA A 18 -1.18 -4.48 -20.05
CA ALA A 18 -0.46 -5.26 -19.05
C ALA A 18 0.46 -6.30 -19.71
N CYS A 19 0.01 -6.99 -20.76
CA CYS A 19 0.87 -7.91 -21.51
C CYS A 19 2.09 -7.18 -22.12
N ARG A 20 1.91 -6.01 -22.73
CA ARG A 20 3.01 -5.22 -23.30
C ARG A 20 3.99 -4.77 -22.23
N GLU A 21 3.49 -4.27 -21.09
CA GLU A 21 4.30 -3.84 -19.96
C GLU A 21 5.09 -5.00 -19.35
N ILE A 22 4.46 -6.17 -19.16
CA ILE A 22 5.13 -7.37 -18.66
C ILE A 22 6.21 -7.84 -19.62
N ILE A 23 5.93 -7.87 -20.94
CA ILE A 23 6.92 -8.25 -21.95
C ILE A 23 8.09 -7.27 -21.92
N ALA A 24 7.82 -5.96 -21.96
CA ALA A 24 8.87 -4.94 -21.90
C ALA A 24 9.73 -5.06 -20.63
N PHE A 25 9.08 -5.18 -19.47
CA PHE A 25 9.76 -5.38 -18.18
C PHE A 25 10.63 -6.65 -18.20
N ALA A 26 10.07 -7.79 -18.62
CA ALA A 26 10.80 -9.06 -18.67
C ALA A 26 11.98 -9.00 -19.66
N SER A 27 11.80 -8.42 -20.85
CA SER A 27 12.85 -8.26 -21.84
C SER A 27 14.00 -7.41 -21.32
N VAL A 28 13.72 -6.28 -20.65
CA VAL A 28 14.77 -5.44 -20.05
C VAL A 28 15.52 -6.19 -18.95
N ASN A 29 14.81 -6.86 -18.04
CA ASN A 29 15.47 -7.62 -16.97
C ASN A 29 16.32 -8.77 -17.50
N LEU A 30 15.82 -9.52 -18.50
CA LEU A 30 16.58 -10.59 -19.15
C LEU A 30 17.82 -10.06 -19.86
N ALA A 31 17.72 -8.91 -20.55
CA ALA A 31 18.85 -8.29 -21.22
C ALA A 31 19.92 -7.83 -20.21
N LEU A 32 19.52 -7.18 -19.10
CA LEU A 32 20.44 -6.74 -18.05
C LEU A 32 21.12 -7.93 -17.35
N PHE A 33 20.35 -8.98 -17.06
CA PHE A 33 20.89 -10.22 -16.49
C PHE A 33 21.89 -10.89 -17.44
N ALA A 34 21.57 -10.98 -18.74
CA ALA A 34 22.46 -11.56 -19.74
C ALA A 34 23.74 -10.73 -19.95
N TRP A 35 23.66 -9.41 -19.80
CA TRP A 35 24.80 -8.50 -19.93
C TRP A 35 25.79 -8.64 -18.77
N ASN A 36 25.31 -8.58 -17.53
CA ASN A 36 26.14 -8.78 -16.34
C ASN A 36 25.28 -9.29 -15.18
N PRO A 37 25.27 -10.61 -14.93
CA PRO A 37 24.44 -11.22 -13.90
C PRO A 37 24.69 -10.67 -12.49
N LEU A 38 25.96 -10.43 -12.12
CA LEU A 38 26.31 -9.96 -10.77
C LEU A 38 25.83 -8.53 -10.55
N ALA A 39 26.12 -7.63 -11.50
CA ALA A 39 25.67 -6.24 -11.41
C ALA A 39 24.13 -6.15 -11.42
N TYR A 40 23.46 -6.98 -12.22
CA TYR A 40 22.00 -7.06 -12.20
C TYR A 40 21.46 -7.47 -10.82
N ILE A 41 22.05 -8.51 -10.20
CA ILE A 41 21.60 -8.98 -8.89
C ILE A 41 21.76 -7.87 -7.85
N GLU A 42 22.91 -7.20 -7.82
CA GLU A 42 23.26 -6.20 -6.81
C GLU A 42 22.48 -4.88 -6.97
N ILE A 43 22.34 -4.39 -8.20
CA ILE A 43 21.83 -3.03 -8.46
C ILE A 43 20.33 -3.04 -8.80
N VAL A 44 19.83 -4.13 -9.40
CA VAL A 44 18.44 -4.20 -9.86
C VAL A 44 17.61 -5.11 -8.98
N LEU A 45 17.98 -6.40 -8.91
CA LEU A 45 17.12 -7.41 -8.29
C LEU A 45 17.01 -7.21 -6.77
N LEU A 46 18.13 -7.10 -6.06
CA LEU A 46 18.12 -6.99 -4.60
C LEU A 46 17.39 -5.72 -4.12
N PRO A 47 17.67 -4.51 -4.65
CA PRO A 47 16.94 -3.31 -4.26
C PRO A 47 15.45 -3.41 -4.58
N GLN A 48 15.07 -3.99 -5.72
CA GLN A 48 13.67 -4.16 -6.09
C GLN A 48 12.92 -5.13 -5.15
N VAL A 49 13.53 -6.28 -4.83
CA VAL A 49 12.95 -7.25 -3.89
C VAL A 49 12.83 -6.63 -2.50
N PHE A 50 13.87 -5.94 -2.04
CA PHE A 50 13.86 -5.26 -0.75
C PHE A 50 12.77 -4.19 -0.68
N ALA A 51 12.67 -3.31 -1.68
CA ALA A 51 11.64 -2.28 -1.74
C ALA A 51 10.23 -2.88 -1.78
N LYS A 52 10.01 -3.94 -2.58
CA LYS A 52 8.72 -4.63 -2.68
C LYS A 52 8.32 -5.29 -1.37
N VAL A 53 9.24 -6.03 -0.73
CA VAL A 53 8.96 -6.67 0.56
C VAL A 53 8.70 -5.60 1.61
N GLY A 54 9.54 -4.57 1.69
CA GLY A 54 9.40 -3.47 2.64
C GLY A 54 8.04 -2.78 2.55
N ILE A 55 7.62 -2.34 1.35
CA ILE A 55 6.36 -1.61 1.19
C ILE A 55 5.14 -2.50 1.50
N ILE A 56 5.15 -3.78 1.09
CA ILE A 56 4.07 -4.72 1.39
C ILE A 56 4.00 -4.98 2.91
N SER A 57 5.16 -5.13 3.57
CA SER A 57 5.21 -5.38 5.01
C SER A 57 4.70 -4.21 5.84
N ILE A 58 4.87 -2.95 5.38
CA ILE A 58 4.40 -1.75 6.09
C ILE A 58 2.86 -1.63 6.04
N ASN A 59 2.19 -2.21 5.04
CA ASN A 59 0.73 -2.18 4.96
C ASN A 59 0.05 -2.81 6.18
N LEU A 60 0.63 -3.89 6.74
CA LEU A 60 0.05 -4.55 7.93
C LEU A 60 -0.02 -3.59 9.13
N PRO A 61 1.07 -3.01 9.65
CA PRO A 61 1.01 -2.08 10.78
C PRO A 61 0.31 -0.76 10.44
N GLN A 62 0.12 -0.42 9.15
CA GLN A 62 -0.71 0.71 8.74
C GLN A 62 -2.22 0.44 8.86
N HIS A 63 -2.65 -0.81 8.86
CA HIS A 63 -4.08 -1.18 8.98
C HIS A 63 -4.42 -1.94 10.26
N ASP A 64 -3.42 -2.40 11.00
CA ASP A 64 -3.60 -3.17 12.22
C ASP A 64 -4.40 -2.38 13.29
N GLY A 65 -5.44 -2.99 13.85
CA GLY A 65 -6.26 -2.40 14.92
C GLY A 65 -7.06 -1.16 14.49
N CYS A 66 -7.28 -0.96 13.19
CA CYS A 66 -8.07 0.15 12.65
C CYS A 66 -9.47 -0.34 12.21
N PRO A 67 -10.53 0.48 12.34
CA PRO A 67 -11.83 0.21 11.72
C PRO A 67 -11.75 0.17 10.19
N SER A 68 -12.82 -0.27 9.55
CA SER A 68 -12.88 -0.21 8.08
C SER A 68 -13.06 1.22 7.57
N PRO A 69 -12.67 1.52 6.31
CA PRO A 69 -12.91 2.85 5.71
C PRO A 69 -14.40 3.25 5.66
N GLU A 70 -15.32 2.28 5.62
CA GLU A 70 -16.77 2.51 5.64
C GLU A 70 -17.26 2.90 7.03
N GLU A 71 -16.62 2.40 8.09
CA GLU A 71 -16.94 2.71 9.49
C GLU A 71 -16.38 4.08 9.90
N ASP A 72 -15.11 4.35 9.56
CA ASP A 72 -14.45 5.60 9.91
C ASP A 72 -13.37 5.98 8.88
N LYS A 73 -13.69 6.96 8.04
CA LYS A 73 -12.78 7.43 6.99
C LYS A 73 -11.45 8.04 7.49
N TYR A 74 -11.38 8.49 8.75
CA TYR A 74 -10.18 9.12 9.31
C TYR A 74 -9.36 8.12 10.13
N ASN A 75 -10.00 7.21 10.83
CA ASN A 75 -9.33 6.23 11.69
C ASN A 75 -9.08 4.88 11.02
N CYS A 76 -9.40 4.72 9.73
CA CYS A 76 -9.24 3.47 8.97
C CYS A 76 -7.79 3.02 8.74
N SER A 77 -6.82 3.86 9.11
CA SER A 77 -5.40 3.56 8.95
C SER A 77 -4.53 4.37 9.91
N ARG A 78 -3.33 3.85 10.12
CA ARG A 78 -2.24 4.44 10.90
C ARG A 78 -1.21 5.06 9.97
N ASN A 79 -0.75 6.24 10.36
CA ASN A 79 0.23 7.04 9.66
C ASN A 79 1.58 6.96 10.37
N PHE A 80 2.64 6.83 9.59
CA PHE A 80 4.02 6.89 10.04
C PHE A 80 4.68 8.16 9.46
N THR A 81 4.62 9.27 10.20
CA THR A 81 4.92 10.62 9.69
C THR A 81 6.41 11.00 9.77
N GLY A 82 7.27 10.11 10.28
CA GLY A 82 8.70 10.34 10.41
C GLY A 82 9.42 10.62 9.09
N PRO A 83 10.38 11.55 9.05
CA PRO A 83 11.01 12.00 7.82
C PRO A 83 11.86 10.92 7.13
N ILE A 84 12.53 10.06 7.91
CA ILE A 84 13.40 9.00 7.37
C ILE A 84 12.58 8.00 6.56
N LEU A 85 11.49 7.48 7.13
CA LEU A 85 10.61 6.55 6.44
C LEU A 85 10.07 7.19 5.16
N ASN A 86 9.51 8.39 5.28
CA ASN A 86 8.85 9.08 4.18
C ASN A 86 9.80 9.52 3.06
N TYR A 87 11.10 9.70 3.34
CA TYR A 87 12.11 9.87 2.30
C TYR A 87 12.24 8.61 1.44
N PHE A 88 12.35 7.43 2.06
CA PHE A 88 12.51 6.16 1.34
C PHE A 88 11.21 5.65 0.70
N THR A 89 10.06 5.98 1.29
CA THR A 89 8.76 5.48 0.83
C THR A 89 7.97 6.53 0.05
N CYS A 90 8.60 7.62 -0.38
CA CYS A 90 7.94 8.72 -1.08
C CYS A 90 6.66 9.16 -0.37
N ASN A 91 6.75 9.58 0.89
CA ASN A 91 5.62 10.00 1.73
C ASN A 91 4.49 8.97 1.91
N ASN A 92 4.69 7.69 1.61
CA ASN A 92 3.67 6.65 1.81
C ASN A 92 3.27 6.46 3.29
N GLY A 93 4.08 6.93 4.24
CA GLY A 93 3.73 6.91 5.65
C GLY A 93 2.47 7.73 5.98
N TYR A 94 2.09 8.70 5.13
CA TYR A 94 0.82 9.43 5.22
C TYR A 94 -0.34 8.62 4.59
N HIS A 95 -0.64 7.48 5.20
CA HIS A 95 -1.49 6.45 4.63
C HIS A 95 -2.98 6.81 4.59
N THR A 96 -3.50 7.52 5.59
CA THR A 96 -4.93 7.87 5.64
C THR A 96 -5.29 8.81 4.49
N ILE A 97 -4.48 9.84 4.24
CA ILE A 97 -4.72 10.74 3.11
C ILE A 97 -4.52 10.03 1.76
N HIS A 98 -3.63 9.04 1.70
CA HIS A 98 -3.50 8.18 0.53
C HIS A 98 -4.78 7.37 0.27
N HIS A 99 -5.41 6.80 1.30
CA HIS A 99 -6.72 6.13 1.15
C HIS A 99 -7.84 7.07 0.75
N MET A 100 -7.88 8.28 1.33
CA MET A 100 -8.89 9.28 0.98
C MET A 100 -8.74 9.81 -0.45
N CYS A 101 -7.49 9.91 -0.95
CA CYS A 101 -7.17 10.50 -2.24
C CYS A 101 -6.05 9.71 -2.94
N PRO A 102 -6.31 8.47 -3.42
CA PRO A 102 -5.27 7.57 -3.92
C PRO A 102 -4.58 8.08 -5.19
N GLY A 103 -5.25 8.94 -5.98
CA GLY A 103 -4.66 9.59 -7.15
C GLY A 103 -3.79 10.81 -6.85
N MET A 104 -3.65 11.20 -5.57
CA MET A 104 -2.88 12.37 -5.17
C MET A 104 -1.38 12.13 -5.29
N HIS A 105 -0.64 13.10 -5.84
CA HIS A 105 0.81 12.98 -5.94
C HIS A 105 1.45 12.92 -4.56
N TRP A 106 2.38 11.98 -4.37
CA TRP A 106 2.97 11.69 -3.07
C TRP A 106 3.67 12.88 -2.41
N SER A 107 4.22 13.81 -3.19
CA SER A 107 4.94 14.98 -2.66
C SER A 107 4.05 15.95 -1.87
N ILE A 108 2.73 15.93 -2.10
CA ILE A 108 1.79 16.83 -1.42
C ILE A 108 1.04 16.17 -0.26
N LEU A 109 1.20 14.85 -0.07
CA LEU A 109 0.54 14.12 1.03
C LEU A 109 0.82 14.71 2.42
N PRO A 110 2.04 15.16 2.80
CA PRO A 110 2.27 15.74 4.12
C PRO A 110 1.42 16.99 4.37
N ARG A 111 1.30 17.85 3.36
CA ARG A 111 0.48 19.08 3.44
C ARG A 111 -1.00 18.74 3.55
N GLU A 112 -1.48 17.83 2.71
CA GLU A 112 -2.89 17.47 2.69
C GLU A 112 -3.30 16.65 3.92
N HIS A 113 -2.40 15.82 4.45
CA HIS A 113 -2.57 15.15 5.74
C HIS A 113 -2.76 16.18 6.87
N ALA A 114 -1.87 17.16 6.98
CA ALA A 114 -1.96 18.21 7.99
C ALA A 114 -3.26 19.01 7.90
N ARG A 115 -3.76 19.24 6.68
CA ARG A 115 -4.98 20.02 6.43
C ARG A 115 -6.27 19.22 6.66
N GLN A 116 -6.30 17.96 6.23
CA GLN A 116 -7.54 17.18 6.11
C GLN A 116 -7.67 16.08 7.15
N VAL A 117 -6.56 15.42 7.52
CA VAL A 117 -6.54 14.23 8.38
C VAL A 117 -6.20 14.59 9.82
N HIS A 118 -5.11 15.31 10.03
CA HIS A 118 -4.59 15.66 11.36
C HIS A 118 -5.64 16.27 12.32
N PRO A 119 -6.57 17.14 11.87
CA PRO A 119 -7.59 17.70 12.78
C PRO A 119 -8.65 16.70 13.26
N HIS A 120 -8.78 15.54 12.62
CA HIS A 120 -9.88 14.59 12.85
C HIS A 120 -9.43 13.21 13.32
N ILE A 121 -8.19 12.82 12.99
CA ILE A 121 -7.66 11.49 13.29
C ILE A 121 -7.36 11.32 14.78
N HIS A 122 -7.55 10.10 15.29
CA HIS A 122 -7.14 9.75 16.63
C HIS A 122 -5.61 9.80 16.77
N ARG A 123 -5.11 10.43 17.84
CA ARG A 123 -3.68 10.68 18.05
C ARG A 123 -2.80 9.42 18.02
N SER A 124 -3.33 8.27 18.47
CA SER A 124 -2.59 7.00 18.44
C SER A 124 -2.31 6.48 17.02
N LEU A 125 -2.99 7.02 16.01
CA LEU A 125 -2.80 6.67 14.61
C LEU A 125 -1.77 7.56 13.91
N GLU A 126 -1.15 8.50 14.63
CA GLU A 126 -0.01 9.28 14.13
C GLU A 126 1.25 8.86 14.88
N GLN A 127 2.06 8.01 14.25
CA GLN A 127 3.32 7.52 14.77
C GLN A 127 4.48 8.22 14.07
N ASP A 128 5.46 8.68 14.83
CA ASP A 128 6.66 9.31 14.29
C ASP A 128 7.71 8.29 13.82
N ASN A 129 7.66 7.07 14.34
CA ASN A 129 8.69 6.06 14.12
C ASN A 129 8.09 4.65 13.98
N LEU A 130 8.20 4.09 12.78
CA LEU A 130 7.75 2.74 12.46
C LEU A 130 8.45 1.66 13.31
N LEU A 131 9.78 1.72 13.44
CA LEU A 131 10.55 0.68 14.16
C LEU A 131 10.19 0.65 15.64
N ARG A 132 10.02 1.84 16.25
CA ARG A 132 9.55 1.95 17.64
C ARG A 132 8.16 1.37 17.78
N TYR A 133 7.25 1.68 16.86
CA TYR A 133 5.90 1.12 16.86
C TYR A 133 5.93 -0.41 16.78
N LEU A 134 6.66 -0.97 15.80
CA LEU A 134 6.80 -2.42 15.63
C LEU A 134 7.36 -3.09 16.88
N PHE A 135 8.38 -2.49 17.52
CA PHE A 135 8.96 -3.02 18.75
C PHE A 135 7.95 -3.03 19.90
N VAL A 136 7.24 -1.92 20.12
CA VAL A 136 6.25 -1.82 21.21
C VAL A 136 5.08 -2.78 21.00
N THR A 137 4.58 -2.88 19.77
CA THR A 137 3.41 -3.69 19.42
C THR A 137 3.71 -5.19 19.39
N TYR A 138 4.87 -5.59 18.86
CA TYR A 138 5.16 -7.00 18.58
C TYR A 138 6.28 -7.61 19.44
N VAL A 139 7.02 -6.80 20.22
CA VAL A 139 8.16 -7.29 21.02
C VAL A 139 7.98 -7.01 22.51
N SER A 140 7.94 -5.74 22.95
CA SER A 140 7.86 -5.40 24.37
C SER A 140 7.25 -4.01 24.61
N PRO A 141 6.18 -3.88 25.42
CA PRO A 141 5.50 -4.92 26.20
C PRO A 141 4.79 -5.97 25.34
N GLY A 142 4.59 -5.68 24.05
CA GLY A 142 3.89 -6.55 23.13
C GLY A 142 2.37 -6.50 23.34
N GLY A 143 1.65 -7.07 22.39
CA GLY A 143 0.19 -7.10 22.41
C GLY A 143 -0.39 -6.07 21.45
N ARG A 144 -1.18 -6.58 20.50
CA ARG A 144 -1.94 -5.75 19.57
C ARG A 144 -3.12 -5.12 20.32
N VAL A 145 -3.43 -3.87 19.98
CA VAL A 145 -4.58 -3.14 20.48
C VAL A 145 -5.31 -2.50 19.31
N MET A 146 -6.58 -2.19 19.51
CA MET A 146 -7.31 -1.29 18.62
C MET A 146 -6.75 0.13 18.73
N TYR A 147 -7.06 1.00 17.77
CA TYR A 147 -6.58 2.39 17.76
C TYR A 147 -6.96 3.17 19.02
N ASP A 148 -8.11 2.87 19.63
CA ASP A 148 -8.60 3.49 20.87
C ASP A 148 -7.94 2.91 22.15
N GLY A 149 -7.01 1.95 21.99
CA GLY A 149 -6.34 1.27 23.10
C GLY A 149 -7.12 0.10 23.70
N SER A 150 -8.32 -0.20 23.20
CA SER A 150 -9.07 -1.39 23.61
C SER A 150 -8.39 -2.68 23.14
N PRO A 151 -8.68 -3.84 23.76
CA PRO A 151 -8.12 -5.13 23.35
C PRO A 151 -8.38 -5.39 21.86
N TYR A 152 -7.35 -5.88 21.16
CA TYR A 152 -7.47 -6.20 19.73
C TYR A 152 -8.59 -7.19 19.46
N LYS A 153 -9.45 -6.85 18.49
CA LYS A 153 -10.55 -7.70 18.03
C LYS A 153 -10.20 -8.22 16.64
N ALA A 154 -9.87 -9.52 16.56
CA ALA A 154 -9.70 -10.15 15.26
C ALA A 154 -11.05 -10.20 14.53
N PRO A 155 -11.07 -9.91 13.21
CA PRO A 155 -12.27 -10.20 12.42
C PRO A 155 -12.56 -11.72 12.52
N PRO A 156 -13.85 -12.12 12.51
CA PRO A 156 -14.19 -13.54 12.48
C PRO A 156 -13.58 -14.18 11.23
N PRO A 157 -13.20 -15.48 11.29
CA PRO A 157 -12.85 -16.22 10.09
C PRO A 157 -13.98 -16.09 9.05
N CYS A 158 -13.62 -15.66 7.85
CA CYS A 158 -14.53 -15.56 6.71
C CYS A 158 -13.98 -16.39 5.55
N GLU A 159 -14.83 -16.69 4.58
CA GLU A 159 -14.37 -17.28 3.33
C GLU A 159 -13.56 -16.25 2.54
N ASP A 160 -12.52 -16.70 1.84
CA ASP A 160 -11.73 -15.84 0.98
C ASP A 160 -12.60 -15.27 -0.14
N GLU A 161 -12.92 -13.98 -0.04
CA GLU A 161 -13.62 -13.29 -1.11
C GLU A 161 -12.66 -12.94 -2.26
N PRO A 162 -13.10 -13.01 -3.52
CA PRO A 162 -12.32 -12.46 -4.62
C PRO A 162 -12.05 -10.97 -4.39
N TRP A 163 -10.78 -10.59 -4.34
CA TRP A 163 -10.34 -9.19 -4.24
C TRP A 163 -10.78 -8.30 -5.43
N TYR A 164 -11.50 -8.85 -6.39
CA TYR A 164 -12.07 -8.17 -7.55
C TYR A 164 -13.52 -8.61 -7.75
N SER A 165 -14.44 -7.63 -7.84
CA SER A 165 -15.80 -7.86 -8.32
C SER A 165 -15.84 -7.74 -9.84
N ALA A 166 -16.50 -8.71 -10.48
CA ALA A 166 -16.68 -8.71 -11.93
C ALA A 166 -17.47 -7.50 -12.43
N ASP A 167 -18.20 -6.79 -11.58
CA ASP A 167 -19.10 -5.72 -11.98
C ASP A 167 -18.43 -4.33 -12.00
N VAL A 168 -17.17 -4.23 -11.59
CA VAL A 168 -16.43 -2.95 -11.58
C VAL A 168 -16.11 -2.50 -13.01
N THR A 169 -16.56 -1.28 -13.37
CA THR A 169 -16.25 -0.59 -14.62
C THR A 169 -14.79 -0.10 -14.62
N GLU A 170 -14.15 -0.11 -15.79
CA GLU A 170 -12.81 0.49 -15.90
C GLU A 170 -12.93 2.00 -15.71
N THR A 171 -12.13 2.53 -14.79
CA THR A 171 -11.91 3.97 -14.63
C THR A 171 -10.51 4.29 -15.14
N TYR A 172 -10.43 5.21 -16.10
CA TYR A 172 -9.15 5.76 -16.54
C TYR A 172 -8.67 6.81 -15.55
N SER A 173 -7.36 7.08 -15.53
CA SER A 173 -6.77 8.14 -14.70
C SER A 173 -7.31 9.55 -15.01
N ASP A 174 -8.04 9.72 -16.11
CA ASP A 174 -8.74 10.96 -16.49
C ASP A 174 -10.19 11.02 -15.97
N GLY A 175 -10.62 10.05 -15.15
CA GLY A 175 -11.94 10.00 -14.53
C GLY A 175 -13.07 9.62 -15.49
N LYS A 176 -12.78 9.31 -16.75
CA LYS A 176 -13.81 8.83 -17.68
C LYS A 176 -14.04 7.35 -17.43
N ALA A 177 -15.29 7.02 -17.06
CA ALA A 177 -15.77 5.65 -17.14
C ALA A 177 -15.99 5.30 -18.62
N MET A 178 -15.68 4.07 -18.99
CA MET A 178 -16.13 3.49 -20.27
C MET A 178 -17.55 2.94 -20.14
#